data_AF-A0ABD2PTJ1-F1
#
_entry.id   AF-A0ABD2PTJ1-F1
#
_cell.length_a   1.000
_cell.length_b   1.000
_cell.length_c   1.000
_cell.angle_alpha   90.00
_cell.angle_beta   90.00
_cell.angle_gamma   90.00
#
_symmetry.space_group_name_H-M   'P 1'
#
loop_
_entity.id
_entity.type
_entity.pdbx_description
1 polymer ?
#
loop_
_entity_poly.entity_id
_entity_poly.type
_entity_poly.pdbx_seq_one_letter_code
_entity_poly.pdbx_strand_id
1 'polypeptide(L)'
;MANSEMPRTIVTGNWGCGVFGGHVHLKAVIQILACVAAHKNILYCCYGERALFSQLNDLEQFFRSGGKDLTVSIMYSKLIKFASQCVKISTSFTVESFMKFLKKK
;
A
#
# COMPACT_ATOMS: atom_id res chain seq x y z
N MET A 1 13.84 -17.37 -29.19
CA MET A 1 13.37 -16.15 -28.48
C MET A 1 13.69 -16.35 -27.02
N ALA A 2 14.45 -15.44 -26.38
CA ALA A 2 14.75 -15.58 -24.97
C ALA A 2 13.43 -15.55 -24.18
N ASN A 3 13.12 -16.63 -23.47
CA ASN A 3 12.05 -16.66 -22.48
C ASN A 3 12.55 -15.84 -21.29
N SER A 4 12.47 -14.51 -21.38
CA SER A 4 12.90 -13.63 -20.29
C SER A 4 11.87 -13.72 -19.18
N GLU A 5 12.14 -14.53 -18.16
CA GLU A 5 11.32 -14.56 -16.95
C GLU A 5 11.20 -13.15 -16.37
N MET A 6 9.96 -12.73 -16.13
CA MET A 6 9.69 -11.44 -15.50
C MET A 6 10.27 -11.41 -14.08
N PRO A 7 10.90 -10.30 -13.66
CA PRO A 7 11.56 -10.20 -12.36
C PRO A 7 10.61 -10.53 -11.21
N ARG A 8 11.11 -11.22 -10.18
CA ARG A 8 10.32 -11.60 -8.98
C ARG A 8 10.07 -10.44 -8.02
N THR A 9 10.90 -9.41 -8.10
CA THR A 9 10.85 -8.26 -7.19
C THR A 9 10.70 -6.97 -8.00
N ILE A 10 9.72 -6.16 -7.62
CA ILE A 10 9.51 -4.82 -8.16
C ILE A 10 10.19 -3.82 -7.22
N VAL A 11 11.14 -3.06 -7.74
CA VAL A 11 11.73 -1.92 -7.04
C VAL A 11 11.00 -0.67 -7.51
N THR A 12 10.39 0.06 -6.58
CA THR A 12 9.56 1.24 -6.87
C THR A 12 9.71 2.30 -5.77
N GLY A 13 8.93 3.36 -5.81
CA GLY A 13 8.86 4.38 -4.76
C GLY A 13 7.61 5.23 -4.88
N ASN A 14 7.75 6.54 -4.68
CA ASN A 14 6.67 7.54 -4.66
C ASN A 14 6.10 7.83 -6.07
N TRP A 15 5.68 6.78 -6.77
CA TRP A 15 5.19 6.82 -8.15
C TRP A 15 4.01 7.77 -8.31
N GLY A 16 4.21 8.80 -9.14
CA GLY A 16 3.20 9.82 -9.43
C GLY A 16 2.88 10.78 -8.28
N CYS A 17 3.71 10.84 -7.23
CA CYS A 17 3.44 11.69 -6.05
C CYS A 17 4.18 13.04 -6.06
N GLY A 18 5.01 13.30 -7.07
CA GLY A 18 5.65 14.60 -7.29
C GLY A 18 4.75 15.53 -8.11
N VAL A 19 5.19 15.88 -9.32
CA VAL A 19 4.47 16.80 -10.22
C VAL A 19 3.03 16.38 -10.52
N PHE A 20 2.74 15.08 -10.52
CA PHE A 20 1.40 14.56 -10.76
C PHE A 20 0.47 14.65 -9.53
N GLY A 21 0.96 15.13 -8.39
CA GLY A 21 0.12 15.43 -7.21
C GLY A 21 -0.51 14.21 -6.54
N GLY A 22 -0.02 13.00 -6.83
CA GLY A 22 -0.53 11.77 -6.22
C GLY A 22 -0.27 11.72 -4.72
N HIS A 23 -1.20 11.12 -3.99
CA HIS A 23 -1.07 10.96 -2.54
C HIS A 23 -0.13 9.79 -2.18
N VAL A 24 1.02 10.08 -1.55
CA VAL A 24 2.09 9.10 -1.31
C VAL A 24 1.64 7.85 -0.54
N HIS A 25 0.95 8.02 0.58
CA HIS A 25 0.46 6.88 1.37
C HIS A 25 -0.53 6.00 0.60
N LEU A 26 -1.48 6.62 -0.12
CA LEU A 26 -2.46 5.90 -0.93
C LEU A 26 -1.78 5.13 -2.07
N LYS A 27 -0.85 5.78 -2.78
CA LYS A 27 -0.09 5.16 -3.88
C LYS A 27 0.80 4.02 -3.40
N ALA A 28 1.39 4.12 -2.21
CA ALA A 28 2.16 3.03 -1.64
C ALA A 28 1.29 1.78 -1.40
N VAL A 29 0.11 1.94 -0.77
CA VAL A 29 -0.82 0.82 -0.54
C VAL A 29 -1.32 0.22 -1.86
N ILE A 30 -1.66 1.05 -2.85
CA ILE A 30 -2.08 0.57 -4.18
C ILE A 30 -0.99 -0.29 -4.83
N GLN A 31 0.27 0.17 -4.80
CA GLN A 31 1.39 -0.56 -5.38
C GLN A 31 1.65 -1.89 -4.65
N ILE A 32 1.53 -1.92 -3.32
CA ILE A 32 1.63 -3.16 -2.53
C ILE A 32 0.54 -4.15 -2.95
N LEU A 33 -0.73 -3.71 -3.02
CA LEU A 33 -1.85 -4.56 -3.44
C LEU A 33 -1.67 -5.09 -4.87
N ALA A 34 -1.16 -4.26 -5.78
CA ALA A 34 -0.84 -4.66 -7.15
C ALA A 34 0.27 -5.73 -7.20
N CYS A 35 1.34 -5.57 -6.40
CA CYS A 35 2.41 -6.56 -6.32
C CYS A 35 1.92 -7.89 -5.75
N VAL A 36 1.10 -7.86 -4.69
CA VAL A 36 0.48 -9.06 -4.11
C VAL A 36 -0.42 -9.76 -5.14
N ALA A 37 -1.25 -9.02 -5.86
CA ALA A 37 -2.10 -9.56 -6.92
C ALA A 37 -1.30 -10.21 -8.06
N ALA A 38 -0.13 -9.67 -8.39
CA ALA A 38 0.76 -10.19 -9.42
C ALA A 38 1.71 -11.29 -8.91
N HIS A 39 1.60 -11.72 -7.65
CA HIS A 39 2.51 -12.65 -6.99
C HIS A 39 4.00 -12.20 -7.08
N LYS A 40 4.24 -10.90 -6.87
CA LYS A 40 5.57 -10.28 -6.89
C LYS A 40 5.93 -9.71 -5.52
N ASN A 41 7.23 -9.74 -5.21
CA ASN A 41 7.78 -9.01 -4.08
C ASN A 41 7.87 -7.52 -4.41
N ILE A 42 7.87 -6.67 -3.39
CA ILE A 42 8.05 -5.22 -3.53
C ILE A 42 9.20 -4.72 -2.65
N LEU A 43 10.05 -3.88 -3.22
CA LEU A 43 11.03 -3.04 -2.52
C LEU A 43 10.61 -1.59 -2.75
N TYR A 44 10.14 -0.92 -1.69
CA TYR A 44 9.61 0.43 -1.78
C TYR A 44 10.62 1.47 -1.27
N CYS A 45 11.14 2.28 -2.16
CA CYS A 45 12.05 3.38 -1.84
C CYS A 45 11.25 4.59 -1.34
N CYS A 46 11.39 4.91 -0.04
CA CYS A 46 10.65 5.99 0.62
C CYS A 46 11.31 7.38 0.50
N TYR A 47 12.41 7.54 -0.25
CA TYR A 47 13.10 8.84 -0.48
C TYR A 47 13.37 9.66 0.80
N GLY A 48 13.76 9.01 1.90
CA GLY A 48 14.08 9.67 3.17
C GLY A 48 12.89 9.89 4.11
N GLU A 49 11.66 9.57 3.69
CA GLU A 49 10.47 9.62 4.53
C GLU A 49 10.45 8.47 5.55
N ARG A 50 11.16 8.64 6.68
CA ARG A 50 11.27 7.62 7.74
C ARG A 50 9.92 7.22 8.32
N ALA A 51 8.98 8.16 8.42
CA ALA A 51 7.63 7.89 8.91
C ALA A 51 6.88 6.94 7.97
N LEU A 52 6.92 7.18 6.65
CA LEU A 52 6.32 6.30 5.65
C LEU A 52 6.95 4.90 5.72
N PHE A 53 8.29 4.83 5.80
CA PHE A 53 9.01 3.55 5.93
C PHE A 53 8.52 2.74 7.14
N SER A 54 8.46 3.37 8.33
CA SER A 54 7.98 2.71 9.54
C SER A 54 6.54 2.21 9.37
N GLN A 55 5.65 3.04 8.84
CA GLN A 55 4.25 2.67 8.65
C GLN A 55 4.05 1.54 7.63
N LEU A 56 4.87 1.49 6.57
CA LEU A 56 4.84 0.40 5.60
C LEU A 56 5.34 -0.92 6.21
N ASN A 57 6.34 -0.87 7.10
CA ASN A 57 6.77 -2.06 7.86
C ASN A 57 5.68 -2.54 8.82
N ASP A 58 4.97 -1.63 9.49
CA ASP A 58 3.85 -2.01 10.37
C ASP A 58 2.72 -2.69 9.57
N LEU A 59 2.42 -2.18 8.37
CA LEU A 59 1.46 -2.78 7.44
C LEU A 59 1.91 -4.17 6.99
N GLU A 60 3.19 -4.34 6.66
CA GLU A 60 3.77 -5.63 6.29
C GLU A 60 3.67 -6.65 7.43
N GLN A 61 4.03 -6.25 8.65
CA GLN A 61 3.93 -7.09 9.84
C GLN A 61 2.49 -7.49 10.16
N PHE A 62 1.52 -6.58 9.96
CA PHE A 62 0.10 -6.87 10.11
C PHE A 62 -0.37 -7.97 9.15
N PHE A 63 0.06 -7.92 7.88
CA PHE A 63 -0.27 -8.99 6.93
C PHE A 63 0.35 -10.32 7.33
N ARG A 64 1.60 -10.33 7.81
CA ARG A 64 2.28 -11.56 8.26
C ARG A 64 1.66 -12.19 9.51
N SER A 65 1.22 -11.37 10.47
CA SER A 65 0.83 -11.83 11.81
C SER A 65 -0.62 -12.28 11.96
N GLY A 66 -1.54 -11.80 11.11
CA GLY A 66 -2.98 -12.06 11.32
C GLY A 66 -3.86 -11.93 10.09
N GLY A 67 -3.29 -11.79 8.89
CA GLY A 67 -4.03 -11.51 7.66
C GLY A 67 -4.57 -12.73 6.90
N LYS A 68 -4.75 -13.90 7.53
CA LYS A 68 -5.10 -15.14 6.79
C LYS A 68 -6.43 -15.05 6.02
N ASP A 69 -7.35 -14.18 6.43
CA ASP A 69 -8.64 -13.95 5.77
C ASP A 69 -8.70 -12.66 4.92
N LEU A 70 -7.57 -11.94 4.77
CA LEU A 70 -7.51 -10.69 4.00
C LEU A 70 -6.97 -10.95 2.60
N THR A 71 -7.89 -11.12 1.64
CA THR A 71 -7.54 -11.16 0.22
C THR A 71 -7.27 -9.76 -0.33
N VAL A 72 -6.60 -9.66 -1.49
CA VAL A 72 -6.42 -8.39 -2.21
C VAL A 72 -7.77 -7.71 -2.46
N SER A 73 -8.81 -8.48 -2.82
CA SER A 73 -10.15 -7.95 -3.05
C SER A 73 -10.72 -7.30 -1.79
N ILE A 74 -10.66 -7.98 -0.64
CA ILE A 74 -11.16 -7.45 0.63
C ILE A 74 -10.40 -6.18 1.03
N MET A 75 -9.08 -6.19 0.88
CA MET A 75 -8.22 -5.05 1.18
C MET A 75 -8.51 -3.85 0.28
N TYR A 76 -8.70 -4.08 -1.02
CA TYR A 76 -9.02 -3.02 -1.96
C TYR A 76 -10.40 -2.41 -1.68
N SER A 77 -11.41 -3.23 -1.36
CA SER A 77 -12.72 -2.72 -0.93
C SER A 77 -12.64 -1.90 0.36
N LYS A 78 -11.84 -2.33 1.34
CA LYS A 78 -11.58 -1.57 2.57
C LYS A 78 -10.84 -0.26 2.28
N LEU A 79 -9.88 -0.27 1.36
CA LEU A 79 -9.14 0.91 0.93
C LEU A 79 -10.06 1.95 0.30
N ILE A 80 -10.94 1.54 -0.63
CA ILE A 80 -11.94 2.43 -1.25
C ILE A 80 -12.84 3.03 -0.17
N LYS A 81 -13.40 2.18 0.72
CA LYS A 81 -14.29 2.63 1.79
C LYS A 81 -13.63 3.69 2.67
N PHE A 82 -12.39 3.47 3.10
CA PHE A 82 -11.67 4.41 3.93
C PHE A 82 -11.28 5.69 3.18
N ALA A 83 -10.78 5.58 1.95
CA ALA A 83 -10.46 6.75 1.13
C ALA A 83 -11.70 7.63 0.88
N SER A 84 -12.86 7.03 0.60
CA SER A 84 -14.13 7.77 0.49
C SER A 84 -14.54 8.45 1.80
N GLN A 85 -14.28 7.83 2.96
CA GLN A 85 -14.52 8.48 4.25
C GLN A 85 -13.60 9.68 4.45
N CYS A 86 -12.30 9.54 4.10
CA CYS A 86 -11.33 10.63 4.17
C CYS A 86 -11.78 11.87 3.38
N VAL A 87 -12.27 11.67 2.16
CA VAL A 87 -12.81 12.74 1.31
C VAL A 87 -14.04 13.39 1.95
N LYS A 88 -14.99 12.59 2.47
CA LYS A 88 -16.25 13.12 3.07
C LYS A 88 -16.02 14.01 4.28
N ILE A 89 -15.01 13.72 5.09
CA ILE A 89 -14.71 14.46 6.33
C ILE A 89 -13.49 15.39 6.19
N SER A 90 -13.01 15.63 4.97
CA SER A 90 -11.82 16.44 4.68
C SER A 90 -10.61 16.09 5.55
N THR A 91 -10.31 14.80 5.71
CA THR A 91 -9.10 14.34 6.41
C THR A 91 -8.13 13.65 5.45
N SER A 92 -6.85 13.73 5.75
CA SER A 92 -5.80 13.12 4.93
C SER A 92 -5.70 11.61 5.17
N PHE A 93 -5.46 10.86 4.09
CA PHE A 93 -5.22 9.43 4.18
C PHE A 93 -3.78 9.19 4.62
N THR A 94 -3.54 8.37 5.66
CA THR A 94 -2.20 7.89 5.98
C THR A 94 -2.23 6.37 6.10
N VAL A 95 -1.06 5.73 5.91
CA VAL A 95 -0.97 4.27 6.12
C VAL A 95 -1.33 3.94 7.58
N GLU A 96 -0.90 4.77 8.53
CA GLU A 96 -1.26 4.63 9.94
C GLU A 96 -2.77 4.74 10.19
N SER A 97 -3.45 5.75 9.62
CA SER A 97 -4.89 5.92 9.83
C SER A 97 -5.69 4.81 9.18
N PHE A 98 -5.25 4.33 8.01
CA PHE A 98 -5.81 3.16 7.36
C PHE A 98 -5.61 1.89 8.20
N MET A 99 -4.43 1.70 8.77
CA MET A 99 -4.14 0.58 9.68
C MET A 99 -5.04 0.61 10.92
N LYS A 100 -5.28 1.78 11.50
CA LYS A 100 -6.26 1.95 12.60
C LYS A 100 -7.67 1.57 12.14
N PHE A 101 -8.07 1.97 10.93
CA PHE A 101 -9.34 1.57 10.33
C PHE A 101 -9.46 0.05 10.13
N LEU A 102 -8.41 -0.62 9.67
CA LEU A 102 -8.40 -2.09 9.47
C LEU A 102 -8.55 -2.86 10.79
N LYS A 103 -8.02 -2.32 11.89
CA LYS A 103 -8.06 -2.95 13.23
C LYS A 103 -9.35 -2.67 14.00
N LYS A 104 -10.19 -1.73 13.55
CA LYS A 104 -11.52 -1.51 14.15
C LYS A 104 -12.41 -2.72 13.83
N LYS A 105 -12.91 -3.38 14.88
CA LYS A 105 -13.93 -4.43 14.76
C LYS A 105 -15.24 -3.85 14.23
#